data_AF-A0A0N0HIU0-F1
#
_entry.id   AF-A0A0N0HIU0-F1
#
_cell.length_a   1.000
_cell.length_b   1.000
_cell.length_c   1.000
_cell.angle_alpha   90.00
_cell.angle_beta   90.00
_cell.angle_gamma   90.00
#
_symmetry.space_group_name_H-M   'P 1'
#
loop_
_entity.id
_entity.type
_entity.pdbx_description
1 polymer ?
#
loop_
_entity_poly.entity_id
_entity_poly.type
_entity_poly.pdbx_seq_one_letter_code
_entity_poly.pdbx_strand_id
1 'polypeptide(L)' 'MMTAMERRKEAAGRVRAAEDAVARLRAGLAGVGVKLPSLRIDPVSCAGDEPAPLVDLGRCSIETALRLSERLEAKAAHDS' A
#
# COMPACT_ATOMS: atom_id res chain seq x y z
N MET A 1 9.46 12.87 -26.78
CA MET A 1 8.08 12.32 -26.64
C MET A 1 8.20 10.83 -26.37
N MET A 2 7.63 10.32 -25.28
CA MET A 2 7.62 8.88 -25.03
C MET A 2 6.69 8.17 -26.01
N THR A 3 7.08 6.97 -26.43
CA THR A 3 6.25 6.12 -27.29
C THR A 3 5.08 5.54 -26.49
N ALA A 4 4.08 4.99 -27.18
CA ALA A 4 3.00 4.26 -26.51
C ALA A 4 3.51 3.04 -25.74
N MET A 5 4.58 2.39 -26.21
CA MET A 5 5.15 1.21 -25.54
C MET A 5 5.90 1.58 -24.26
N GLU A 6 6.68 2.67 -24.27
CA GLU A 6 7.37 3.16 -23.08
C GLU A 6 6.36 3.55 -21.98
N ARG A 7 5.30 4.29 -22.34
CA ARG A 7 4.22 4.63 -21.39
C ARG A 7 3.57 3.39 -20.77
N ARG A 8 3.30 2.37 -21.57
CA ARG A 8 2.73 1.10 -21.09
C ARG A 8 3.67 0.35 -20.14
N LYS A 9 4.98 0.37 -20.43
CA LYS A 9 6.00 -0.27 -19.59
C LYS A 9 6.11 0.44 -18.24
N GLU A 10 6.13 1.77 -18.23
CA GLU A 10 6.15 2.56 -16.99
C GLU A 10 4.88 2.33 -16.16
N ALA A 11 3.70 2.34 -16.79
CA ALA A 11 2.43 2.03 -16.14
C ALA A 11 2.45 0.64 -15.48
N ALA A 12 2.90 -0.39 -16.19
CA ALA A 12 3.04 -1.74 -15.64
C ALA A 12 4.06 -1.79 -14.48
N GLY A 13 5.13 -0.99 -14.55
CA GLY A 13 6.11 -0.82 -13.47
C GLY A 13 5.49 -0.24 -12.20
N ARG A 14 4.64 0.79 -12.34
CA ARG A 14 3.92 1.40 -11.20
C ARG A 14 2.97 0.41 -10.53
N VAL A 15 2.23 -0.39 -11.31
CA VAL A 15 1.35 -1.43 -10.75
C VAL A 15 2.14 -2.47 -9.97
N ARG A 16 3.25 -2.97 -10.53
CA ARG A 16 4.13 -3.94 -9.84
C ARG A 16 4.69 -3.37 -8.52
N ALA A 17 5.14 -2.11 -8.54
CA ALA A 17 5.62 -1.45 -7.33
C ALA A 17 4.52 -1.35 -6.25
N ALA A 18 3.28 -1.10 -6.65
CA ALA A 18 2.14 -1.09 -5.73
C ALA A 18 1.81 -2.50 -5.19
N GLU A 19 1.92 -3.55 -6.00
CA GLU A 19 1.75 -4.95 -5.56
C GLU A 19 2.79 -5.32 -4.50
N ASP A 20 4.06 -4.97 -4.76
CA ASP A 20 5.15 -5.17 -3.81
C ASP A 20 4.93 -4.40 -2.51
N ALA A 21 4.46 -3.15 -2.60
CA ALA A 21 4.13 -2.35 -1.43
C ALA A 21 3.00 -2.98 -0.59
N VAL A 22 1.94 -3.48 -1.23
CA VAL A 22 0.84 -4.19 -0.56
C VAL A 22 1.33 -5.47 0.12
N ALA A 23 2.19 -6.26 -0.54
CA ALA A 23 2.75 -7.47 0.02
C ALA A 23 3.61 -7.18 1.26
N ARG A 24 4.49 -6.16 1.17
CA ARG A 24 5.34 -5.72 2.29
C ARG A 24 4.51 -5.20 3.45
N LEU A 25 3.51 -4.38 3.19
CA LEU A 25 2.62 -3.86 4.22
C LEU A 25 1.84 -4.99 4.91
N ARG A 26 1.31 -5.93 4.14
CA ARG A 26 0.62 -7.12 4.69
C ARG A 26 1.53 -7.91 5.62
N ALA A 27 2.77 -8.18 5.20
CA ALA A 27 3.73 -8.91 6.02
C ALA A 27 4.08 -8.15 7.31
N GLY A 28 4.32 -6.84 7.22
CA GLY A 28 4.61 -5.99 8.39
C GLY A 28 3.47 -5.95 9.40
N LEU A 29 2.23 -5.78 8.91
CA LEU A 29 1.03 -5.80 9.75
C LEU A 29 0.85 -7.16 10.45
N ALA A 30 1.02 -8.26 9.71
CA ALA A 30 0.93 -9.60 10.27
C ALA A 30 2.00 -9.84 11.36
N GLY A 31 3.22 -9.32 11.18
CA GLY A 31 4.30 -9.39 12.16
C GLY A 31 3.99 -8.72 13.50
N VAL A 32 3.07 -7.75 13.53
CA VAL A 32 2.59 -7.08 14.75
C VAL A 32 1.20 -7.54 15.19
N GLY A 33 0.68 -8.65 14.63
CA GLY A 33 -0.61 -9.22 14.98
C GLY A 33 -1.83 -8.50 14.41
N VAL A 34 -1.64 -7.60 13.44
CA VAL A 34 -2.72 -6.87 12.75
C VAL A 34 -3.08 -7.56 11.44
N LYS A 35 -4.37 -7.74 11.19
CA LYS A 35 -4.88 -8.25 9.90
C LYS A 35 -5.83 -7.22 9.28
N LEU A 36 -5.55 -6.84 8.04
CA LEU A 36 -6.44 -6.03 7.19
C LEU A 36 -6.86 -6.87 5.97
N PRO A 37 -8.00 -7.60 6.06
CA PRO A 37 -8.48 -8.42 4.94
C PRO A 37 -8.80 -7.60 3.69
N SER A 38 -9.17 -6.34 3.87
CA SER A 38 -9.49 -5.40 2.78
C SER A 38 -8.27 -4.82 2.08
N LEU A 39 -7.06 -4.98 2.63
CA LEU A 39 -5.85 -4.39 2.11
C LEU A 39 -5.60 -4.87 0.66
N ARG A 40 -5.62 -3.94 -0.29
CA ARG A 40 -5.44 -4.22 -1.72
C ARG A 40 -5.00 -2.98 -2.48
N ILE A 41 -4.67 -3.13 -3.75
CA ILE A 41 -4.59 -1.98 -4.66
C ILE A 41 -6.02 -1.56 -5.01
N ASP A 42 -6.30 -0.26 -5.01
CA ASP A 42 -7.56 0.26 -5.52
C ASP A 42 -7.62 0.04 -7.05
N PRO A 43 -8.55 -0.77 -7.56
CA PRO A 43 -8.61 -1.07 -8.98
C PRO A 43 -8.92 0.16 -9.84
N VAL A 44 -9.62 1.17 -9.29
CA VAL A 44 -9.98 2.38 -10.04
C VAL A 44 -8.74 3.23 -10.33
N SER A 45 -7.83 3.34 -9.36
CA SER A 45 -6.54 4.02 -9.52
C SER A 45 -5.60 3.41 -10.58
N CYS A 46 -5.88 2.18 -11.02
CA CYS A 46 -5.12 1.50 -12.07
C CYS A 46 -5.70 1.73 -13.48
N ALA A 47 -6.86 2.39 -13.59
CA ALA A 47 -7.50 2.68 -14.86
C ALA A 47 -6.93 3.95 -15.51
N GLY A 48 -7.09 4.07 -16.84
CA GLY A 48 -6.70 5.25 -17.61
C GLY A 48 -5.33 5.15 -18.29
N ASP A 49 -4.99 6.20 -19.06
CA ASP A 49 -3.76 6.26 -19.86
C ASP A 49 -2.50 6.54 -19.04
N GLU A 50 -2.66 7.09 -17.84
CA GLU A 50 -1.58 7.35 -16.89
C GLU A 50 -1.98 6.88 -15.49
N PRO A 51 -1.91 5.57 -15.19
CA PRO A 51 -2.35 5.05 -13.92
C PRO A 51 -1.44 5.52 -12.78
N ALA A 52 -2.06 5.79 -11.64
CA ALA A 52 -1.43 6.17 -10.38
C ALA A 52 -1.95 5.25 -9.27
N PRO A 53 -1.46 4.00 -9.18
CA PRO A 53 -2.00 2.99 -8.28
C PRO A 53 -1.99 3.45 -6.82
N LEU A 54 -3.14 3.37 -6.16
CA LEU A 54 -3.34 3.67 -4.76
C LEU A 54 -3.54 2.38 -3.97
N VAL A 55 -3.10 2.39 -2.71
CA VAL A 55 -3.35 1.28 -1.79
C VAL A 55 -4.60 1.57 -0.98
N ASP A 56 -5.62 0.72 -1.10
CA ASP A 56 -6.80 0.74 -0.24
C ASP A 56 -6.53 -0.10 1.01
N LEU A 57 -6.44 0.58 2.16
CA LEU A 57 -6.27 -0.03 3.48
C LEU A 57 -7.58 -0.67 3.99
N GLY A 58 -8.72 -0.11 3.57
CA GLY A 58 -10.06 -0.42 4.05
C GLY A 58 -10.31 -0.06 5.51
N ARG A 59 -11.28 -0.74 6.14
CA ARG A 59 -11.70 -0.49 7.52
C ARG A 59 -10.95 -1.41 8.48
N CYS A 60 -10.63 -0.91 9.66
CA CYS A 60 -10.07 -1.69 10.76
C CYS A 60 -10.93 -1.55 12.03
N SER A 61 -10.80 -2.49 12.96
CA SER A 61 -11.43 -2.37 14.28
C SER A 61 -10.73 -1.31 15.14
N ILE A 62 -11.42 -0.76 16.14
CA ILE A 62 -10.83 0.19 17.10
C ILE A 62 -9.58 -0.41 17.76
N GLU A 63 -9.63 -1.68 18.17
CA GLU A 63 -8.47 -2.42 18.70
C GLU A 63 -7.28 -2.40 17.73
N THR A 64 -7.53 -2.63 16.45
CA THR A 64 -6.48 -2.59 15.42
C THR A 64 -5.91 -1.19 15.26
N ALA A 65 -6.77 -0.17 15.22
CA ALA A 65 -6.35 1.22 15.09
C ALA A 65 -5.43 1.64 16.25
N LEU A 66 -5.81 1.31 17.50
CA LEU A 66 -4.98 1.60 18.68
C LEU A 66 -3.63 0.88 18.65
N ARG A 67 -3.61 -0.41 18.31
CA ARG A 67 -2.35 -1.18 18.14
C ARG A 67 -1.44 -0.58 17.08
N LEU A 68 -2.00 -0.07 15.99
CA LEU A 68 -1.21 0.59 14.95
C LEU A 68 -0.63 1.91 15.46
N SER A 69 -1.41 2.73 16.15
CA SER A 69 -0.93 3.98 16.75
C SER A 69 0.23 3.74 17.70
N GLU A 70 0.09 2.79 18.64
CA GLU A 70 1.16 2.45 19.60
C GLU A 70 2.47 2.07 18.89
N ARG A 71 2.39 1.30 17.79
CA ARG A 71 3.58 0.87 17.03
C ARG A 71 4.24 2.02 16.28
N LEU A 72 3.45 2.92 15.71
CA LEU A 72 3.95 4.10 15.01
C LEU A 72 4.61 5.09 15.98
N GLU A 73 3.99 5.33 17.14
CA GLU A 73 4.53 6.17 18.20
C GLU A 73 5.83 5.62 18.77
N ALA A 74 5.88 4.32 19.06
CA ALA A 74 7.09 3.66 19.54
C ALA A 74 8.27 3.77 18.56
N LYS A 75 8.00 3.69 17.24
CA LYS A 75 9.04 3.86 16.23
C LYS A 75 9.54 5.31 16.15
N ALA A 76 8.63 6.29 16.17
CA ALA A 76 8.98 7.70 16.13
C ALA A 76 9.87 8.11 17.31
N ALA A 77 9.58 7.59 18.51
CA ALA A 77 10.39 7.82 19.70
C ALA A 77 11.79 7.17 19.64
N HIS A 78 11.97 6.09 18.87
CA HIS A 78 13.27 5.45 18.68
C HIS A 78 14.14 6.15 17.63
N ASP A 79 13.52 6.87 16.70
CA ASP A 79 14.20 7.62 15.64
C ASP A 79 14.55 9.07 16.03
N SER A 80 14.10 9.51 17.21
CA SER A 80 14.36 10.83 17.79
C SER A 80 15.54 10.79 18.76
#